data_AF-A0A2P6FBV7-F1
#
_entry.id   AF-A0A2P6FBV7-F1
#
_cell.length_a   1.000
_cell.length_b   1.000
_cell.length_c   1.000
_cell.angle_alpha   90.00
_cell.angle_beta   90.00
_cell.angle_gamma   90.00
#
_symmetry.space_group_name_H-M   'P 1'
#
loop_
_entity.id
_entity.type
_entity.pdbx_description
1 polymer ?
#
loop_
_entity_poly.entity_id
_entity_poly.type
_entity_poly.pdbx_seq_one_letter_code
_entity_poly.pdbx_strand_id
1 'polypeptide(L)'
;MLNLNFKKLDQKMPFTISFLISNDIQKISKLVNGTIEEVTKVLVNYFKNYVNVVVDKTNEFKSIYDNFQVNYVGDVKSLDDIFVTKLRQNIRDDKTISLQLKEGIAFDDTGYKRLMKVVSSTITAENSGQIPKNLDLGNYQPALWAGEGVNPPGLTTENFVKAYKESLPVFNVDKENMMLAKLNVNLNYISVYGLPLSGALMINNQIYESNILISSQGLTTKLTNFGKIIVAFHNYYNIDIRKRKGESTWNNVISNSSFFHVKDALSDLKDNISSKNKILKKLLANFKKSEIAQGLVDLNLFNIYNLIDDTSTRVGTSGYTKGKIIFDVSNGSFCLAFSFGITRMDSIFYGAYGANNGQASNHLWNAGLLIDQ
;
A
#
# COMPACT_ATOMS: atom_id res chain seq x y z
N MET A 1 -10.87 56.85 -11.59
CA MET A 1 -10.75 56.34 -12.98
C MET A 1 -10.08 54.97 -12.88
N LEU A 2 -10.79 53.89 -13.22
CA LEU A 2 -10.29 52.52 -13.13
C LEU A 2 -9.38 52.24 -14.34
N ASN A 3 -8.09 52.01 -14.11
CA ASN A 3 -7.17 51.54 -15.13
C ASN A 3 -7.24 50.01 -15.20
N LEU A 4 -7.91 49.50 -16.24
CA LEU A 4 -7.89 48.09 -16.63
C LEU A 4 -6.78 47.89 -17.67
N ASN A 5 -5.62 47.40 -17.23
CA ASN A 5 -4.57 46.92 -18.13
C ASN A 5 -4.90 45.49 -18.56
N PHE A 6 -5.37 45.31 -19.80
CA PHE A 6 -5.48 43.99 -20.41
C PHE A 6 -4.08 43.45 -20.71
N LYS A 7 -3.76 42.25 -20.20
CA LYS A 7 -2.53 41.52 -20.56
C LYS A 7 -2.57 41.21 -22.06
N LYS A 8 -1.55 41.66 -22.79
CA LYS A 8 -1.32 41.33 -24.21
C LYS A 8 -1.16 39.82 -24.36
N LEU A 9 -1.87 39.22 -25.31
CA LEU A 9 -1.66 37.86 -25.77
C LEU A 9 -0.86 37.93 -27.08
N ASP A 10 0.44 37.66 -27.03
CA ASP A 10 1.27 37.59 -28.24
C ASP A 10 1.11 36.20 -28.88
N GLN A 11 0.32 36.12 -29.97
CA GLN A 11 0.15 34.89 -30.75
C GLN A 11 1.34 34.72 -31.71
N LYS A 12 2.28 33.83 -31.35
CA LYS A 12 3.43 33.44 -32.18
C LYS A 12 3.14 32.25 -33.11
N MET A 13 2.10 32.31 -33.95
CA MET A 13 1.96 31.32 -35.04
C MET A 13 1.67 32.03 -36.37
N PRO A 14 2.48 31.81 -37.43
CA PRO A 14 2.40 32.54 -38.69
C PRO A 14 1.33 31.99 -39.66
N PHE A 15 0.36 31.21 -39.20
CA PHE A 15 -0.68 30.62 -40.05
C PHE A 15 -2.07 30.68 -39.41
N THR A 16 -3.07 30.88 -40.26
CA THR A 16 -4.48 30.79 -39.91
C THR A 16 -4.91 29.32 -39.90
N ILE A 17 -5.37 28.81 -38.76
CA ILE A 17 -6.02 27.50 -38.70
C ILE A 17 -7.47 27.68 -39.17
N SER A 18 -7.75 27.26 -40.40
CA SER A 18 -9.12 27.20 -40.93
C SER A 18 -9.68 25.80 -40.70
N PHE A 19 -10.65 25.67 -39.80
CA PHE A 19 -11.43 24.43 -39.66
C PHE A 19 -12.51 24.40 -40.74
N LEU A 20 -12.40 23.48 -41.69
CA LEU A 20 -13.47 23.23 -42.65
C LEU A 20 -14.44 22.23 -42.01
N ILE A 21 -15.50 22.73 -41.38
CA ILE A 21 -16.60 21.88 -40.88
C ILE A 21 -17.40 21.43 -42.11
N SER A 22 -17.20 20.18 -42.52
CA SER A 22 -18.02 19.58 -43.58
C SER A 22 -19.45 19.34 -43.07
N ASN A 23 -20.46 19.78 -43.81
CA ASN A 23 -21.85 19.41 -43.53
C ASN A 23 -22.24 18.07 -44.17
N ASP A 24 -21.31 17.43 -44.88
CA ASP A 24 -21.49 16.10 -45.47
C ASP A 24 -21.37 15.04 -44.37
N ILE A 25 -22.50 14.77 -43.72
CA ILE A 25 -22.65 13.79 -42.64
C ILE A 25 -22.14 12.41 -43.08
N GLN A 26 -22.33 12.03 -44.36
CA GLN A 26 -21.88 10.71 -44.84
C GLN A 26 -20.36 10.63 -44.93
N LYS A 27 -19.68 11.68 -45.40
CA LYS A 27 -18.21 11.69 -45.44
C LYS A 27 -17.58 11.77 -44.07
N ILE A 28 -18.15 12.60 -43.18
CA ILE A 28 -17.71 12.63 -41.77
C ILE A 28 -17.93 11.26 -41.13
N SER A 29 -19.10 10.66 -41.31
CA SER A 29 -19.40 9.35 -40.75
C SER A 29 -18.47 8.25 -41.29
N LYS A 30 -18.17 8.22 -42.60
CA LYS A 30 -17.21 7.25 -43.16
C LYS A 30 -15.80 7.42 -42.59
N LEU A 31 -15.33 8.66 -42.48
CA LEU A 31 -13.98 8.96 -42.00
C LEU A 31 -13.84 8.66 -40.50
N VAL A 32 -14.86 9.05 -39.71
CA VAL A 32 -14.95 8.78 -38.28
C VAL A 32 -15.10 7.28 -38.02
N ASN A 33 -15.98 6.58 -38.74
CA ASN A 33 -16.20 5.14 -38.55
C ASN A 33 -14.95 4.33 -38.91
N GLY A 34 -14.29 4.60 -40.05
CA GLY A 34 -13.08 3.88 -40.43
C GLY A 34 -11.94 4.09 -39.42
N THR A 35 -11.75 5.33 -38.96
CA THR A 35 -10.74 5.67 -37.95
C THR A 35 -11.04 5.01 -36.60
N ILE A 36 -12.29 5.06 -36.14
CA ILE A 36 -12.71 4.43 -34.89
C ILE A 36 -12.58 2.91 -34.98
N GLU A 37 -12.92 2.30 -36.11
CA GLU A 37 -12.76 0.85 -36.32
C GLU A 37 -11.29 0.41 -36.21
N GLU A 38 -10.36 1.13 -36.83
CA GLU A 38 -8.93 0.84 -36.72
C GLU A 38 -8.44 0.97 -35.28
N VAL A 39 -8.74 2.08 -34.60
CA VAL A 39 -8.36 2.28 -33.20
C VAL A 39 -8.98 1.22 -32.30
N THR A 40 -10.25 0.87 -32.52
CA THR A 40 -10.95 -0.17 -31.75
C THR A 40 -10.27 -1.52 -31.91
N LYS A 41 -9.91 -1.92 -33.14
CA LYS A 41 -9.20 -3.19 -33.40
C LYS A 41 -7.89 -3.26 -32.62
N VAL A 42 -7.15 -2.15 -32.56
CA VAL A 42 -5.87 -2.06 -31.85
C VAL A 42 -6.07 -2.19 -30.34
N LEU A 43 -7.02 -1.44 -29.78
CA LEU A 43 -7.35 -1.52 -28.35
C LEU A 43 -7.81 -2.94 -27.98
N VAL A 44 -8.70 -3.54 -28.77
CA VAL A 44 -9.16 -4.93 -28.56
C VAL A 44 -7.99 -5.92 -28.64
N ASN A 45 -7.13 -5.79 -29.66
CA ASN A 45 -5.96 -6.66 -29.83
C ASN A 45 -4.95 -6.56 -28.69
N TYR A 46 -4.79 -5.37 -28.12
CA TYR A 46 -3.95 -5.14 -26.96
C TYR A 46 -4.58 -5.74 -25.70
N PHE A 47 -5.80 -5.29 -25.34
CA PHE A 47 -6.43 -5.60 -24.05
C PHE A 47 -6.87 -7.05 -23.93
N LYS A 48 -7.16 -7.77 -25.03
CA LYS A 48 -7.49 -9.21 -24.98
C LYS A 48 -6.37 -10.07 -24.36
N ASN A 49 -5.12 -9.60 -24.41
CA ASN A 49 -3.98 -10.29 -23.81
C ASN A 49 -3.85 -10.07 -22.30
N TYR A 50 -4.61 -9.11 -21.74
CA TYR A 50 -4.53 -8.70 -20.34
C TYR A 50 -5.87 -8.89 -19.62
N VAL A 51 -6.67 -9.90 -20.01
CA VAL A 51 -7.92 -10.24 -19.29
C VAL A 51 -7.61 -10.76 -17.89
N ASN A 52 -6.58 -11.60 -17.75
CA ASN A 52 -6.11 -12.10 -16.46
C ASN A 52 -4.59 -11.88 -16.37
N VAL A 53 -4.16 -11.01 -15.47
CA VAL A 53 -2.76 -10.69 -15.23
C VAL A 53 -2.35 -11.26 -13.89
N VAL A 54 -1.47 -12.26 -13.87
CA VAL A 54 -0.94 -12.86 -12.64
C VAL A 54 0.42 -12.21 -12.33
N VAL A 55 0.44 -11.25 -11.42
CA VAL A 55 1.57 -10.29 -11.26
C VAL A 55 2.90 -10.94 -10.89
N ASP A 56 2.88 -12.09 -10.23
CA ASP A 56 4.08 -12.85 -9.87
C ASP A 56 4.55 -13.84 -10.95
N LYS A 57 3.77 -14.01 -12.02
CA LYS A 57 4.09 -14.88 -13.17
C LYS A 57 4.27 -14.10 -14.48
N THR A 58 3.74 -12.88 -14.56
CA THR A 58 3.84 -12.02 -15.74
C THR A 58 4.98 -11.02 -15.57
N ASN A 59 6.09 -11.23 -16.28
CA ASN A 59 7.32 -10.42 -16.17
C ASN A 59 7.09 -8.90 -16.30
N GLU A 60 6.14 -8.48 -17.14
CA GLU A 60 5.81 -7.05 -17.34
C GLU A 60 5.25 -6.38 -16.09
N PHE A 61 4.66 -7.17 -15.19
CA PHE A 61 4.06 -6.73 -13.93
C PHE A 61 4.90 -7.12 -12.71
N LYS A 62 6.14 -7.61 -12.93
CA LYS A 62 7.02 -8.06 -11.83
C LYS A 62 7.23 -6.98 -10.78
N SER A 63 7.30 -5.70 -11.17
CA SER A 63 7.44 -4.58 -10.23
C SER A 63 6.28 -4.51 -9.23
N ILE A 64 5.04 -4.83 -9.65
CA ILE A 64 3.87 -4.87 -8.78
C ILE A 64 4.05 -5.92 -7.69
N TYR A 65 4.53 -7.11 -8.07
CA TYR A 65 4.80 -8.20 -7.13
C TYR A 65 5.99 -7.88 -6.21
N ASP A 66 7.11 -7.44 -6.77
CA ASP A 66 8.34 -7.10 -6.03
C ASP A 66 8.04 -6.04 -4.96
N ASN A 67 7.25 -5.03 -5.32
CA ASN A 67 6.85 -3.93 -4.45
C ASN A 67 5.68 -4.27 -3.52
N PHE A 68 5.10 -5.46 -3.67
CA PHE A 68 3.91 -5.94 -2.97
C PHE A 68 2.77 -4.91 -2.96
N GLN A 69 2.45 -4.38 -4.15
CA GLN A 69 1.33 -3.46 -4.32
C GLN A 69 0.04 -4.24 -4.43
N VAL A 70 -0.76 -4.23 -3.36
CA VAL A 70 -1.93 -5.12 -3.23
C VAL A 70 -3.25 -4.39 -2.93
N ASN A 71 -3.19 -3.12 -2.52
CA ASN A 71 -4.37 -2.26 -2.32
C ASN A 71 -4.46 -1.23 -3.44
N TYR A 72 -5.58 -1.22 -4.16
CA TYR A 72 -5.80 -0.34 -5.31
C TYR A 72 -6.95 0.66 -5.10
N VAL A 73 -7.54 0.74 -3.90
CA VAL A 73 -8.68 1.62 -3.63
C VAL A 73 -8.31 3.11 -3.79
N GLY A 74 -7.09 3.49 -3.39
CA GLY A 74 -6.64 4.88 -3.38
C GLY A 74 -5.91 5.31 -4.65
N ASP A 75 -5.08 4.45 -5.23
CA ASP A 75 -4.28 4.76 -6.41
C ASP A 75 -3.99 3.50 -7.24
N VAL A 76 -4.14 3.61 -8.56
CA VAL A 76 -3.78 2.57 -9.54
C VAL A 76 -2.61 2.98 -10.41
N LYS A 77 -1.97 4.12 -10.15
CA LYS A 77 -0.95 4.69 -11.02
C LYS A 77 0.13 3.68 -11.40
N SER A 78 0.62 2.87 -10.47
CA SER A 78 1.68 1.89 -10.78
C SER A 78 1.24 0.83 -11.79
N LEU A 79 -0.01 0.37 -11.73
CA LEU A 79 -0.59 -0.51 -12.75
C LEU A 79 -0.86 0.27 -14.05
N ASP A 80 -1.46 1.45 -13.94
CA ASP A 80 -1.81 2.32 -15.07
C ASP A 80 -0.59 2.65 -15.93
N ASP A 81 0.53 3.02 -15.30
CA ASP A 81 1.80 3.34 -15.97
C ASP A 81 2.28 2.16 -16.83
N ILE A 82 2.11 0.91 -16.36
CA ILE A 82 2.46 -0.30 -17.12
C ILE A 82 1.54 -0.43 -18.34
N PHE A 83 0.22 -0.33 -18.14
CA PHE A 83 -0.76 -0.42 -19.24
C PHE A 83 -0.54 0.68 -20.28
N VAL A 84 -0.35 1.94 -19.86
CA VAL A 84 -0.11 3.07 -20.76
C VAL A 84 1.18 2.87 -21.55
N THR A 85 2.27 2.49 -20.88
CA THR A 85 3.57 2.27 -21.54
C THR A 85 3.47 1.17 -22.59
N LYS A 86 2.81 0.05 -22.25
CA LYS A 86 2.66 -1.10 -23.14
C LYS A 86 1.69 -0.82 -24.29
N LEU A 87 0.60 -0.09 -24.04
CA LEU A 87 -0.34 0.31 -25.09
C LEU A 87 0.33 1.25 -26.10
N ARG A 88 1.10 2.25 -25.63
CA ARG A 88 1.89 3.14 -26.49
C ARG A 88 2.85 2.36 -27.37
N GLN A 89 3.57 1.41 -26.78
CA GLN A 89 4.48 0.56 -27.51
C GLN A 89 3.74 -0.28 -28.56
N ASN A 90 2.62 -0.90 -28.19
CA ASN A 90 1.79 -1.68 -29.10
C ASN A 90 1.33 -0.84 -30.31
N ILE A 91 0.79 0.36 -30.09
CA ILE A 91 0.37 1.26 -31.19
C ILE A 91 1.54 1.66 -32.08
N ARG A 92 2.69 1.98 -31.50
CA ARG A 92 3.89 2.37 -32.26
C ARG A 92 4.36 1.23 -33.15
N ASP A 93 4.41 0.02 -32.61
CA ASP A 93 5.00 -1.15 -33.26
C ASP A 93 4.01 -1.88 -34.21
N ASP A 94 2.69 -1.60 -34.11
CA ASP A 94 1.64 -2.21 -34.94
C ASP A 94 1.73 -1.74 -36.41
N LYS A 95 1.97 -2.65 -37.34
CA LYS A 95 2.11 -2.36 -38.78
C LYS A 95 0.77 -2.21 -39.51
N THR A 96 -0.33 -2.58 -38.87
CA THR A 96 -1.68 -2.52 -39.47
C THR A 96 -2.33 -1.16 -39.35
N ILE A 97 -1.83 -0.32 -38.43
CA ILE A 97 -2.28 1.08 -38.25
C ILE A 97 -1.48 1.98 -39.19
N SER A 98 -2.18 2.85 -39.93
CA SER A 98 -1.53 3.87 -40.76
C SER A 98 -0.67 4.82 -39.91
N LEU A 99 0.45 5.31 -40.49
CA LEU A 99 1.33 6.26 -39.80
C LEU A 99 0.58 7.53 -39.37
N GLN A 100 -0.30 8.03 -40.24
CA GLN A 100 -1.14 9.21 -39.98
C GLN A 100 -2.02 9.00 -38.74
N LEU A 101 -2.64 7.83 -38.61
CA LEU A 101 -3.46 7.51 -37.45
C LEU A 101 -2.60 7.39 -36.18
N LYS A 102 -1.39 6.82 -36.24
CA LYS A 102 -0.48 6.79 -35.09
C LYS A 102 -0.14 8.18 -34.60
N GLU A 103 0.15 9.12 -35.51
CA GLU A 103 0.43 10.52 -35.19
C GLU A 103 -0.81 11.26 -34.66
N GLY A 104 -2.00 10.83 -35.06
CA GLY A 104 -3.28 11.36 -34.57
C GLY A 104 -3.68 10.87 -33.17
N ILE A 105 -3.09 9.79 -32.65
CA ILE A 105 -3.42 9.26 -31.32
C ILE A 105 -2.62 10.01 -30.25
N ALA A 106 -3.33 10.63 -29.32
CA ALA A 106 -2.75 11.30 -28.16
C ALA A 106 -3.36 10.77 -26.85
N PHE A 107 -2.54 10.78 -25.79
CA PHE A 107 -2.91 10.32 -24.46
C PHE A 107 -2.99 11.51 -23.48
N ASP A 108 -3.87 11.41 -22.49
CA ASP A 108 -4.02 12.42 -21.45
C ASP A 108 -2.90 12.33 -20.39
N ASP A 109 -1.78 12.98 -20.68
CA ASP A 109 -0.60 13.02 -19.80
C ASP A 109 -0.67 14.10 -18.70
N THR A 110 -1.85 14.68 -18.47
CA THR A 110 -2.00 15.74 -17.46
C THR A 110 -1.86 15.25 -16.01
N GLY A 111 -1.94 13.93 -15.80
CA GLY A 111 -1.91 13.31 -14.48
C GLY A 111 -3.26 13.32 -13.75
N TYR A 112 -4.30 13.96 -14.29
CA TYR A 112 -5.65 13.98 -13.68
C TYR A 112 -6.52 12.77 -14.06
N LYS A 113 -6.17 12.07 -15.14
CA LYS A 113 -6.86 10.86 -15.59
C LYS A 113 -5.92 9.66 -15.54
N ARG A 114 -6.52 8.47 -15.54
CA ARG A 114 -5.86 7.18 -15.69
C ARG A 114 -6.51 6.45 -16.86
N LEU A 115 -5.72 5.65 -17.57
CA LEU A 115 -6.22 4.74 -18.61
C LEU A 115 -7.06 3.62 -17.99
N MET A 116 -6.61 3.09 -16.86
CA MET A 116 -7.26 2.04 -16.10
C MET A 116 -8.02 2.64 -14.92
N LYS A 117 -9.26 2.21 -14.74
CA LYS A 117 -10.10 2.55 -13.57
C LYS A 117 -10.39 1.31 -12.76
N VAL A 118 -10.36 1.46 -11.44
CA VAL A 118 -10.76 0.40 -10.51
C VAL A 118 -12.25 0.20 -10.57
N VAL A 119 -12.67 -1.02 -10.84
CA VAL A 119 -14.03 -1.50 -10.65
C VAL A 119 -14.18 -2.03 -9.22
N SER A 120 -13.23 -2.84 -8.78
CA SER A 120 -13.16 -3.33 -7.40
C SER A 120 -11.73 -3.66 -6.99
N SER A 121 -11.47 -3.63 -5.68
CA SER A 121 -10.23 -4.06 -5.05
C SER A 121 -10.58 -5.01 -3.91
N THR A 122 -9.86 -6.13 -3.81
CA THR A 122 -10.10 -7.13 -2.77
C THR A 122 -9.54 -6.68 -1.43
N ILE A 123 -8.36 -6.05 -1.45
CA ILE A 123 -7.74 -5.48 -0.26
C ILE A 123 -8.10 -3.99 -0.21
N THR A 124 -8.54 -3.57 0.97
CA THR A 124 -8.99 -2.21 1.29
C THR A 124 -8.38 -1.78 2.63
N ALA A 125 -8.60 -0.53 3.03
CA ALA A 125 -8.19 -0.07 4.36
C ALA A 125 -8.82 -0.91 5.49
N GLU A 126 -10.04 -1.44 5.28
CA GLU A 126 -10.79 -2.15 6.31
C GLU A 126 -10.31 -3.59 6.55
N ASN A 127 -9.68 -4.22 5.55
CA ASN A 127 -9.24 -5.62 5.62
C ASN A 127 -7.73 -5.83 5.38
N SER A 128 -6.97 -4.75 5.20
CA SER A 128 -5.50 -4.78 5.08
C SER A 128 -4.78 -4.98 6.42
N GLY A 129 -5.54 -5.10 7.53
CA GLY A 129 -5.01 -5.12 8.89
C GLY A 129 -4.69 -3.73 9.44
N GLN A 130 -5.06 -2.65 8.74
CA GLN A 130 -5.08 -1.32 9.35
C GLN A 130 -6.18 -1.31 10.41
N ILE A 131 -5.78 -1.00 11.64
CA ILE A 131 -6.71 -0.99 12.76
C ILE A 131 -7.15 0.44 13.00
N PRO A 132 -8.48 0.73 13.01
CA PRO A 132 -8.97 2.06 13.31
C PRO A 132 -8.43 2.54 14.66
N LYS A 133 -8.18 3.85 14.76
CA LYS A 133 -7.66 4.48 15.98
C LYS A 133 -8.47 4.14 17.24
N ASN A 134 -9.73 3.74 17.12
CA ASN A 134 -10.63 3.45 18.25
C ASN A 134 -10.89 1.94 18.47
N LEU A 135 -10.30 1.02 17.68
CA LEU A 135 -10.58 -0.41 17.77
C LEU A 135 -9.55 -1.19 18.61
N ASP A 136 -10.02 -2.14 19.42
CA ASP A 136 -9.20 -2.88 20.37
C ASP A 136 -8.23 -3.86 19.67
N LEU A 137 -6.95 -3.72 19.99
CA LEU A 137 -5.86 -4.59 19.54
C LEU A 137 -5.75 -5.91 20.33
N GLY A 138 -6.59 -6.11 21.34
CA GLY A 138 -6.64 -7.29 22.21
C GLY A 138 -6.44 -8.63 21.51
N ASN A 139 -7.06 -8.79 20.33
CA ASN A 139 -7.10 -10.04 19.58
C ASN A 139 -5.94 -10.22 18.57
N TYR A 140 -5.02 -9.27 18.48
CA TYR A 140 -3.93 -9.28 17.49
C TYR A 140 -2.53 -9.38 18.12
N GLN A 141 -2.44 -9.59 19.44
CA GLN A 141 -1.17 -9.57 20.16
C GLN A 141 -0.24 -10.72 19.78
N PRO A 142 1.08 -10.48 19.75
CA PRO A 142 2.08 -11.53 19.53
C PRO A 142 1.92 -12.73 20.46
N ALA A 143 1.52 -12.50 21.72
CA ALA A 143 1.33 -13.56 22.70
C ALA A 143 0.29 -14.62 22.29
N LEU A 144 -0.67 -14.29 21.42
CA LEU A 144 -1.72 -15.22 20.99
C LEU A 144 -1.21 -16.28 20.02
N TRP A 145 -0.14 -15.99 19.27
CA TRP A 145 0.43 -16.93 18.29
C TRP A 145 1.85 -17.36 18.63
N ALA A 146 2.62 -16.54 19.35
CA ALA A 146 4.00 -16.83 19.74
C ALA A 146 4.12 -17.47 21.14
N GLY A 147 3.17 -17.21 22.03
CA GLY A 147 3.29 -17.48 23.47
C GLY A 147 3.93 -16.32 24.25
N GLU A 148 4.15 -16.52 25.55
CA GLU A 148 4.72 -15.52 26.47
C GLU A 148 6.20 -15.80 26.79
N GLY A 149 6.96 -14.75 27.12
CA GLY A 149 8.37 -14.79 27.49
C GLY A 149 9.28 -14.21 26.42
N VAL A 150 10.58 -14.33 26.67
CA VAL A 150 11.65 -14.00 25.73
C VAL A 150 11.88 -15.19 24.79
N ASN A 151 11.84 -14.94 23.48
CA ASN A 151 12.00 -15.97 22.43
C ASN A 151 11.16 -17.23 22.70
N PRO A 152 9.83 -17.10 22.90
CA PRO A 152 9.01 -18.24 23.22
C PRO A 152 9.03 -19.26 22.06
N PRO A 153 8.86 -20.57 22.31
CA PRO A 153 8.95 -21.60 21.27
C PRO A 153 7.99 -21.39 20.09
N GLY A 154 6.87 -20.69 20.31
CA GLY A 154 5.90 -20.37 19.27
C GLY A 154 6.30 -19.18 18.38
N LEU A 155 7.38 -18.46 18.66
CA LEU A 155 7.89 -17.33 17.87
C LEU A 155 8.52 -17.82 16.55
N THR A 156 7.68 -18.32 15.66
CA THR A 156 8.08 -18.89 14.37
C THR A 156 7.34 -18.19 13.23
N THR A 157 7.96 -18.19 12.05
CA THR A 157 7.34 -17.63 10.85
C THR A 157 6.03 -18.34 10.51
N GLU A 158 5.98 -19.66 10.68
CA GLU A 158 4.80 -20.47 10.39
C GLU A 158 3.61 -20.09 11.28
N ASN A 159 3.83 -19.98 12.60
CA ASN A 159 2.79 -19.59 13.54
C ASN A 159 2.29 -18.17 13.28
N PHE A 160 3.20 -17.24 12.96
CA PHE A 160 2.80 -15.89 12.54
C PHE A 160 1.92 -15.93 11.29
N VAL A 161 2.36 -16.59 10.21
CA VAL A 161 1.61 -16.60 8.95
C VAL A 161 0.23 -17.23 9.12
N LYS A 162 0.14 -18.32 9.90
CA LYS A 162 -1.12 -18.98 10.23
C LYS A 162 -2.06 -18.02 10.97
N ALA A 163 -1.60 -17.44 12.08
CA ALA A 163 -2.41 -16.52 12.87
C ALA A 163 -2.80 -15.26 12.08
N TYR A 164 -1.90 -14.74 11.24
CA TYR A 164 -2.14 -13.57 10.40
C TYR A 164 -3.27 -13.84 9.40
N LYS A 165 -3.25 -14.99 8.73
CA LYS A 165 -4.30 -15.43 7.80
C LYS A 165 -5.64 -15.71 8.50
N GLU A 166 -5.62 -16.27 9.70
CA GLU A 166 -6.82 -16.43 10.54
C GLU A 166 -7.42 -15.08 10.92
N SER A 167 -6.57 -14.08 11.21
CA SER A 167 -7.00 -12.74 11.61
C SER A 167 -7.48 -11.88 10.44
N LEU A 168 -6.99 -12.14 9.23
CA LEU A 168 -7.34 -11.45 7.99
C LEU A 168 -7.73 -12.48 6.91
N PRO A 169 -8.99 -12.97 6.95
CA PRO A 169 -9.45 -14.03 6.06
C PRO A 169 -9.37 -13.70 4.57
N VAL A 170 -9.18 -12.42 4.21
CA VAL A 170 -8.91 -11.99 2.82
C VAL A 170 -7.69 -12.68 2.21
N PHE A 171 -6.75 -13.15 3.04
CA PHE A 171 -5.56 -13.90 2.60
C PHE A 171 -5.73 -15.43 2.63
N ASN A 172 -6.92 -15.93 2.97
CA ASN A 172 -7.27 -17.34 2.82
C ASN A 172 -7.71 -17.58 1.38
N VAL A 173 -6.75 -17.99 0.54
CA VAL A 173 -6.94 -18.17 -0.89
C VAL A 173 -7.12 -19.66 -1.18
N ASP A 174 -8.38 -20.09 -1.34
CA ASP A 174 -8.73 -21.49 -1.65
C ASP A 174 -8.56 -21.85 -3.14
N LYS A 175 -8.27 -20.84 -3.97
CA LYS A 175 -8.06 -20.96 -5.42
C LYS A 175 -6.59 -20.85 -5.77
N GLU A 176 -6.25 -21.20 -7.02
CA GLU A 176 -4.89 -21.04 -7.55
C GLU A 176 -4.40 -19.58 -7.46
N ASN A 177 -5.30 -18.62 -7.67
CA ASN A 177 -5.00 -17.19 -7.67
C ASN A 177 -5.98 -16.42 -6.77
N MET A 178 -5.47 -15.39 -6.11
CA MET A 178 -6.25 -14.34 -5.44
C MET A 178 -6.43 -13.17 -6.40
N MET A 179 -7.66 -12.68 -6.53
CA MET A 179 -7.90 -11.41 -7.21
C MET A 179 -7.45 -10.26 -6.31
N LEU A 180 -6.59 -9.37 -6.82
CA LEU A 180 -6.20 -8.13 -6.15
C LEU A 180 -7.13 -6.99 -6.54
N ALA A 181 -7.36 -6.82 -7.84
CA ALA A 181 -8.24 -5.80 -8.37
C ALA A 181 -8.90 -6.23 -9.68
N LYS A 182 -10.03 -5.61 -9.98
CA LYS A 182 -10.68 -5.64 -11.27
C LYS A 182 -10.68 -4.24 -11.85
N LEU A 183 -10.21 -4.11 -13.09
CA LEU A 183 -10.05 -2.82 -13.76
C LEU A 183 -10.84 -2.77 -15.07
N ASN A 184 -11.30 -1.59 -15.44
CA ASN A 184 -11.83 -1.33 -16.79
C ASN A 184 -11.07 -0.17 -17.47
N VAL A 185 -11.31 -0.01 -18.77
CA VAL A 185 -10.60 1.00 -19.57
C VAL A 185 -11.39 2.30 -19.62
N ASN A 186 -10.73 3.39 -19.27
CA ASN A 186 -11.20 4.76 -19.45
C ASN A 186 -10.83 5.28 -20.83
N LEU A 187 -11.71 5.09 -21.81
CA LEU A 187 -11.46 5.52 -23.19
C LEU A 187 -11.21 7.04 -23.31
N ASN A 188 -11.78 7.86 -22.41
CA ASN A 188 -11.56 9.31 -22.38
C ASN A 188 -10.09 9.72 -22.09
N TYR A 189 -9.22 8.75 -21.76
CA TYR A 189 -7.77 8.94 -21.63
C TYR A 189 -7.07 9.02 -23.00
N ILE A 190 -7.70 8.51 -24.05
CA ILE A 190 -7.17 8.46 -25.41
C ILE A 190 -7.97 9.41 -26.28
N SER A 191 -7.28 10.17 -27.13
CA SER A 191 -7.90 11.03 -28.13
C SER A 191 -7.34 10.73 -29.51
N VAL A 192 -8.16 10.91 -30.53
CA VAL A 192 -7.79 10.71 -31.94
C VAL A 192 -8.08 12.01 -32.67
N TYR A 193 -7.05 12.63 -33.23
CA TYR A 193 -7.10 13.96 -33.84
C TYR A 193 -7.78 15.01 -32.95
N GLY A 194 -7.50 14.96 -31.65
CA GLY A 194 -8.04 15.89 -30.65
C GLY A 194 -9.45 15.55 -30.13
N LEU A 195 -10.08 14.48 -30.62
CA LEU A 195 -11.38 14.01 -30.15
C LEU A 195 -11.20 12.88 -29.12
N PRO A 196 -11.58 13.06 -27.84
CA PRO A 196 -11.52 11.99 -26.85
C PRO A 196 -12.45 10.84 -27.21
N LEU A 197 -11.97 9.61 -27.04
CA LEU A 197 -12.80 8.41 -27.19
C LEU A 197 -13.76 8.30 -26.01
N SER A 198 -15.00 7.87 -26.26
CA SER A 198 -16.04 7.71 -25.23
C SER A 198 -16.66 6.32 -25.23
N GLY A 199 -17.30 5.94 -24.12
CA GLY A 199 -17.99 4.65 -23.98
C GLY A 199 -17.17 3.63 -23.20
N ALA A 200 -17.48 2.34 -23.42
CA ALA A 200 -16.79 1.21 -22.81
C ALA A 200 -16.08 0.38 -23.89
N LEU A 201 -14.89 -0.14 -23.56
CA LEU A 201 -14.21 -1.09 -24.44
C LEU A 201 -14.96 -2.43 -24.39
N MET A 202 -15.40 -2.91 -25.55
CA MET A 202 -16.09 -4.20 -25.68
C MET A 202 -15.16 -5.23 -26.31
N ILE A 203 -15.08 -6.42 -25.71
CA ILE A 203 -14.41 -7.60 -26.28
C ILE A 203 -15.41 -8.76 -26.23
N ASN A 204 -15.67 -9.40 -27.37
CA ASN A 204 -16.65 -10.49 -27.50
C ASN A 204 -18.04 -10.12 -26.93
N ASN A 205 -18.53 -8.92 -27.25
CA ASN A 205 -19.80 -8.36 -26.77
C ASN A 205 -19.93 -8.23 -25.23
N GLN A 206 -18.82 -8.25 -24.50
CA GLN A 206 -18.76 -7.97 -23.07
C GLN A 206 -17.89 -6.75 -22.80
N ILE A 207 -18.24 -5.99 -21.76
CA ILE A 207 -17.38 -4.90 -21.28
C ILE A 207 -16.06 -5.55 -20.84
N TYR A 208 -14.95 -5.06 -21.37
CA TYR A 208 -13.64 -5.54 -21.00
C TYR A 208 -13.35 -5.22 -19.54
N GLU A 209 -12.90 -6.24 -18.84
CA GLU A 209 -12.36 -6.14 -17.49
C GLU A 209 -11.01 -6.87 -17.44
N SER A 210 -10.02 -6.22 -16.83
CA SER A 210 -8.75 -6.82 -16.48
C SER A 210 -8.80 -7.29 -15.03
N ASN A 211 -8.63 -8.59 -14.80
CA ASN A 211 -8.44 -9.14 -13.47
C ASN A 211 -6.95 -9.14 -13.15
N ILE A 212 -6.56 -8.36 -12.15
CA ILE A 212 -5.23 -8.33 -11.59
C ILE A 212 -5.19 -9.34 -10.46
N LEU A 213 -4.31 -10.33 -10.58
CA LEU A 213 -4.25 -11.52 -9.75
C LEU A 213 -2.86 -11.68 -9.16
N ILE A 214 -2.77 -12.38 -8.02
CA ILE A 214 -1.52 -12.93 -7.47
C ILE A 214 -1.72 -14.42 -7.22
N SER A 215 -0.72 -15.25 -7.56
CA SER A 215 -0.81 -16.68 -7.27
C SER A 215 -0.78 -16.95 -5.78
N SER A 216 -1.43 -18.03 -5.35
CA SER A 216 -1.43 -18.47 -3.94
C SER A 216 -0.01 -18.72 -3.42
N GLN A 217 0.88 -19.23 -4.27
CA GLN A 217 2.30 -19.40 -3.96
C GLN A 217 3.02 -18.05 -3.82
N GLY A 218 2.79 -17.12 -4.75
CA GLY A 218 3.38 -15.78 -4.73
C GLY A 218 2.99 -15.00 -3.48
N LEU A 219 1.70 -15.04 -3.11
CA LEU A 219 1.17 -14.44 -1.88
C LEU A 219 1.78 -15.11 -0.64
N THR A 220 1.79 -16.44 -0.57
CA THR A 220 2.35 -17.18 0.56
C THR A 220 3.84 -16.86 0.76
N THR A 221 4.59 -16.69 -0.33
CA THR A 221 6.00 -16.28 -0.29
C THR A 221 6.14 -14.89 0.36
N LYS A 222 5.33 -13.91 -0.05
CA LYS A 222 5.37 -12.55 0.50
C LYS A 222 4.97 -12.51 1.98
N LEU A 223 3.91 -13.21 2.38
CA LEU A 223 3.51 -13.32 3.78
C LEU A 223 4.57 -14.03 4.64
N THR A 224 5.23 -15.05 4.08
CA THR A 224 6.34 -15.75 4.74
C THR A 224 7.54 -14.81 4.94
N ASN A 225 7.90 -14.01 3.94
CA ASN A 225 8.97 -13.02 4.07
C ASN A 225 8.63 -11.98 5.15
N PHE A 226 7.38 -11.50 5.17
CA PHE A 226 6.92 -10.60 6.22
C PHE A 226 7.03 -11.23 7.62
N GLY A 227 6.61 -12.49 7.78
CA GLY A 227 6.73 -13.24 9.02
C GLY A 227 8.18 -13.46 9.47
N LYS A 228 9.09 -13.76 8.54
CA LYS A 228 10.54 -13.85 8.84
C LYS A 228 11.08 -12.55 9.39
N ILE A 229 10.70 -11.42 8.79
CA ILE A 229 11.13 -10.09 9.24
C ILE A 229 10.57 -9.77 10.63
N ILE A 230 9.30 -10.09 10.89
CA ILE A 230 8.68 -9.89 12.21
C ILE A 230 9.40 -10.73 13.27
N VAL A 231 9.64 -12.02 13.03
CA VAL A 231 10.36 -12.90 13.98
C VAL A 231 11.77 -12.38 14.22
N ALA A 232 12.50 -12.00 13.17
CA ALA A 232 13.83 -11.41 13.29
C ALA A 232 13.82 -10.11 14.11
N PHE A 233 12.81 -9.26 13.93
CA PHE A 233 12.63 -8.03 14.71
C PHE A 233 12.44 -8.33 16.21
N HIS A 234 11.61 -9.32 16.54
CA HIS A 234 11.40 -9.74 17.94
C HIS A 234 12.69 -10.28 18.57
N ASN A 235 13.43 -11.12 17.83
CA ASN A 235 14.70 -11.68 18.28
C ASN A 235 15.77 -10.58 18.47
N TYR A 236 15.84 -9.61 17.55
CA TYR A 236 16.81 -8.51 17.61
C TYR A 236 16.65 -7.66 18.88
N TYR A 237 15.40 -7.32 19.24
CA TYR A 237 15.09 -6.55 20.44
C TYR A 237 14.83 -7.42 21.67
N ASN A 238 15.07 -8.74 21.58
CA ASN A 238 14.87 -9.71 22.65
C ASN A 238 13.56 -9.49 23.42
N ILE A 239 12.46 -9.29 22.69
CA ILE A 239 11.22 -8.78 23.29
C ILE A 239 10.66 -9.82 24.28
N ASP A 240 10.45 -9.42 25.55
CA ASP A 240 9.68 -10.20 26.52
C ASP A 240 8.20 -10.05 26.19
N ILE A 241 7.62 -11.03 25.52
CA ILE A 241 6.23 -11.01 25.06
C ILE A 241 5.32 -11.36 26.23
N ARG A 242 4.29 -10.55 26.48
CA ARG A 242 3.28 -10.80 27.51
C ARG A 242 1.88 -10.77 26.93
N LYS A 243 1.05 -11.73 27.37
CA LYS A 243 -0.36 -11.73 27.04
C LYS A 243 -1.06 -10.70 27.90
N ARG A 244 -1.88 -9.87 27.26
CA ARG A 244 -2.74 -8.93 27.97
C ARG A 244 -3.64 -9.64 28.98
N LYS A 245 -3.71 -9.07 30.18
CA LYS A 245 -4.63 -9.47 31.25
C LYS A 245 -5.48 -8.27 31.63
N GLY A 246 -6.76 -8.51 31.92
CA GLY A 246 -7.68 -7.45 32.31
C GLY A 246 -7.38 -6.99 33.74
N GLU A 247 -6.47 -6.02 33.91
CA GLU A 247 -5.96 -5.59 35.20
C GLU A 247 -6.20 -4.10 35.43
N SER A 248 -6.58 -3.74 36.67
CA SER A 248 -6.93 -2.35 37.03
C SER A 248 -5.86 -1.62 37.84
N THR A 249 -4.81 -2.31 38.31
CA THR A 249 -3.73 -1.68 39.10
C THR A 249 -2.49 -1.46 38.25
N TRP A 250 -1.88 -0.28 38.38
CA TRP A 250 -0.70 0.13 37.61
C TRP A 250 0.47 -0.86 37.69
N ASN A 251 0.70 -1.44 38.87
CA ASN A 251 1.76 -2.43 39.08
C ASN A 251 1.50 -3.71 38.27
N ASN A 252 0.26 -4.21 38.27
CA ASN A 252 -0.13 -5.40 37.50
C ASN A 252 -0.10 -5.13 35.99
N VAL A 253 -0.45 -3.90 35.57
CA VAL A 253 -0.38 -3.51 34.15
C VAL A 253 1.07 -3.56 33.66
N ILE A 254 2.02 -2.99 34.42
CA ILE A 254 3.45 -3.03 34.07
C ILE A 254 3.97 -4.48 34.05
N SER A 255 3.63 -5.32 35.04
CA SER A 255 4.12 -6.70 35.08
C SER A 255 3.57 -7.58 33.95
N ASN A 256 2.44 -7.21 33.35
CA ASN A 256 1.83 -7.90 32.21
C ASN A 256 2.07 -7.15 30.87
N SER A 257 3.05 -6.25 30.84
CA SER A 257 3.44 -5.50 29.65
C SER A 257 4.56 -6.19 28.89
N SER A 258 4.52 -6.11 27.55
CA SER A 258 5.66 -6.57 26.75
C SER A 258 6.79 -5.55 26.79
N PHE A 259 8.04 -6.02 26.89
CA PHE A 259 9.22 -5.15 26.98
C PHE A 259 10.24 -5.43 25.89
N PHE A 260 10.69 -4.37 25.23
CA PHE A 260 11.70 -4.42 24.20
C PHE A 260 13.04 -4.05 24.83
N HIS A 261 14.04 -4.89 24.68
CA HIS A 261 15.39 -4.64 25.16
C HIS A 261 16.16 -3.85 24.10
N VAL A 262 16.07 -2.53 24.18
CA VAL A 262 16.61 -1.61 23.18
C VAL A 262 18.06 -1.20 23.48
N LYS A 263 18.59 -1.56 24.66
CA LYS A 263 19.96 -1.22 25.10
C LYS A 263 20.24 0.28 24.89
N ASP A 264 21.47 0.63 24.48
CA ASP A 264 21.87 2.00 24.15
C ASP A 264 21.24 2.59 22.89
N ALA A 265 20.43 1.83 22.16
CA ALA A 265 19.94 2.23 20.83
C ALA A 265 19.04 3.48 20.87
N LEU A 266 18.49 3.83 22.04
CA LEU A 266 17.68 5.03 22.29
C LEU A 266 18.28 5.95 23.39
N SER A 267 19.55 5.77 23.74
CA SER A 267 20.22 6.52 24.83
C SER A 267 20.20 8.04 24.63
N ASP A 268 20.35 8.51 23.40
CA ASP A 268 20.26 9.92 22.98
C ASP A 268 18.84 10.52 23.09
N LEU A 269 17.80 9.67 23.17
CA LEU A 269 16.42 10.12 23.33
C LEU A 269 15.99 10.17 24.80
N LYS A 270 16.84 9.69 25.74
CA LYS A 270 16.48 9.51 27.16
C LYS A 270 15.97 10.78 27.83
N ASP A 271 16.47 11.95 27.43
CA ASP A 271 16.13 13.24 28.05
C ASP A 271 15.22 14.12 27.16
N ASN A 272 14.83 13.66 25.95
CA ASN A 272 14.04 14.46 25.01
C ASN A 272 13.14 13.60 24.09
N ILE A 273 12.08 13.01 24.64
CA ILE A 273 11.11 12.21 23.87
C ILE A 273 9.87 13.04 23.51
N SER A 274 10.01 13.89 22.49
CA SER A 274 8.86 14.69 22.02
C SER A 274 7.90 13.92 21.10
N SER A 275 8.23 12.69 20.68
CA SER A 275 7.51 11.97 19.62
C SER A 275 7.73 10.46 19.68
N LYS A 276 6.63 9.69 19.66
CA LYS A 276 6.61 8.22 19.55
C LYS A 276 7.08 7.80 18.15
N ASN A 277 6.74 8.58 17.13
CA ASN A 277 7.21 8.31 15.77
C ASN A 277 8.74 8.40 15.65
N LYS A 278 9.41 9.30 16.36
CA LYS A 278 10.88 9.37 16.39
C LYS A 278 11.48 8.08 16.97
N ILE A 279 10.91 7.56 18.06
CA ILE A 279 11.34 6.29 18.66
C ILE A 279 11.18 5.16 17.65
N LEU A 280 9.98 5.02 17.05
CA LEU A 280 9.71 3.96 16.08
C LEU A 280 10.64 4.04 14.86
N LYS A 281 10.87 5.24 14.31
CA LYS A 281 11.83 5.42 13.21
C LYS A 281 13.23 4.94 13.60
N LYS A 282 13.67 5.23 14.83
CA LYS A 282 14.98 4.79 15.32
C LYS A 282 15.05 3.28 15.52
N LEU A 283 13.99 2.66 16.05
CA LEU A 283 13.90 1.21 16.17
C LEU A 283 13.96 0.52 14.79
N LEU A 284 13.24 1.04 13.80
CA LEU A 284 13.28 0.52 12.44
C LEU A 284 14.67 0.65 11.81
N ALA A 285 15.28 1.83 11.93
CA ALA A 285 16.59 2.11 11.37
C ALA A 285 17.69 1.22 11.98
N ASN A 286 17.66 1.03 13.30
CA ASN A 286 18.62 0.17 14.00
C ASN A 286 18.42 -1.31 13.62
N PHE A 287 17.17 -1.78 13.57
CA PHE A 287 16.86 -3.13 13.11
C PHE A 287 17.36 -3.36 11.68
N LYS A 288 17.03 -2.47 10.73
CA LYS A 288 17.45 -2.61 9.33
C LYS A 288 18.98 -2.62 9.13
N LYS A 289 19.75 -2.05 10.07
CA LYS A 289 21.22 -2.06 10.05
C LYS A 289 21.86 -3.27 10.72
N SER A 290 21.08 -4.00 11.54
CA SER A 290 21.58 -5.14 12.31
C SER A 290 21.95 -6.33 11.43
N GLU A 291 22.90 -7.15 11.89
CA GLU A 291 23.33 -8.37 11.20
C GLU A 291 22.18 -9.37 11.00
N ILE A 292 21.28 -9.51 11.99
CA ILE A 292 20.11 -10.40 11.88
C ILE A 292 19.10 -9.95 10.80
N ALA A 293 19.13 -8.67 10.43
CA ALA A 293 18.32 -8.16 9.33
C ALA A 293 19.01 -8.30 7.95
N GLN A 294 20.35 -8.40 7.93
CA GLN A 294 21.10 -8.54 6.68
C GLN A 294 20.72 -9.87 6.02
N GLY A 295 20.31 -9.80 4.74
CA GLY A 295 19.88 -10.97 3.97
C GLY A 295 18.40 -11.34 4.10
N LEU A 296 17.60 -10.62 4.91
CA LEU A 296 16.16 -10.79 4.89
C LEU A 296 15.58 -10.30 3.55
N VAL A 297 14.95 -11.21 2.82
CA VAL A 297 14.25 -10.92 1.56
C VAL A 297 13.09 -9.96 1.85
N ASP A 298 12.87 -8.99 0.97
CA ASP A 298 11.82 -7.97 1.06
C ASP A 298 11.92 -7.03 2.28
N LEU A 299 13.08 -6.94 2.95
CA LEU A 299 13.28 -6.00 4.08
C LEU A 299 13.00 -4.54 3.70
N ASN A 300 13.18 -4.17 2.44
CA ASN A 300 12.84 -2.84 1.90
C ASN A 300 11.34 -2.52 2.00
N LEU A 301 10.47 -3.53 2.00
CA LEU A 301 9.01 -3.38 2.14
C LEU A 301 8.58 -3.25 3.60
N PHE A 302 9.43 -3.62 4.56
CA PHE A 302 9.11 -3.57 5.97
C PHE A 302 9.20 -2.16 6.54
N ASN A 303 8.13 -1.70 7.18
CA ASN A 303 8.08 -0.45 7.93
C ASN A 303 7.36 -0.66 9.26
N ILE A 304 7.51 0.32 10.16
CA ILE A 304 6.72 0.36 11.40
C ILE A 304 6.06 1.73 11.54
N TYR A 305 4.83 1.73 12.03
CA TYR A 305 4.01 2.94 12.17
C TYR A 305 3.38 3.02 13.55
N ASN A 306 3.18 4.25 14.03
CA ASN A 306 2.22 4.54 15.07
C ASN A 306 0.84 4.74 14.42
N LEU A 307 -0.15 3.88 14.67
CA LEU A 307 -1.49 3.99 14.03
C LEU A 307 -2.43 4.99 14.72
N ILE A 308 -1.91 5.77 15.64
CA ILE A 308 -2.64 6.77 16.40
C ILE A 308 -1.83 8.09 16.42
N ASP A 309 -2.39 9.13 17.04
CA ASP A 309 -1.74 10.43 17.09
C ASP A 309 -0.39 10.37 17.80
N ASP A 310 0.56 11.13 17.25
CA ASP A 310 1.88 11.30 17.83
C ASP A 310 1.78 12.31 18.98
N THR A 311 2.00 11.82 20.20
CA THR A 311 2.00 12.65 21.40
C THR A 311 3.32 12.51 22.14
N SER A 312 3.66 13.52 22.94
CA SER A 312 4.86 13.52 23.77
C SER A 312 4.87 12.32 24.73
N THR A 313 6.04 11.70 24.89
CA THR A 313 6.27 10.59 25.83
C THR A 313 7.35 11.00 26.82
N ARG A 314 7.45 10.31 27.96
CA ARG A 314 8.52 10.54 28.95
C ARG A 314 9.24 9.25 29.30
N VAL A 315 10.51 9.37 29.68
CA VAL A 315 11.23 8.31 30.39
C VAL A 315 10.81 8.34 31.85
N GLY A 316 10.55 7.18 32.44
CA GLY A 316 10.28 7.10 33.87
C GLY A 316 11.53 7.44 34.68
N THR A 317 11.36 8.29 35.70
CA THR A 317 12.46 8.81 36.54
C THR A 317 12.50 8.20 37.94
N SER A 318 11.45 7.47 38.36
CA SER A 318 11.35 6.89 39.70
C SER A 318 10.51 5.60 39.73
N GLY A 319 10.64 4.84 40.83
CA GLY A 319 9.90 3.59 41.05
C GLY A 319 10.10 2.55 39.94
N TYR A 320 9.03 1.83 39.59
CA TYR A 320 9.03 0.74 38.60
C TYR A 320 9.27 1.17 37.14
N THR A 321 9.25 2.48 36.87
CA THR A 321 9.43 3.06 35.53
C THR A 321 10.83 3.63 35.29
N LYS A 322 11.70 3.66 36.32
CA LYS A 322 13.05 4.23 36.24
C LYS A 322 13.84 3.60 35.09
N GLY A 323 14.31 4.42 34.15
CA GLY A 323 15.10 3.99 32.99
C GLY A 323 14.30 3.34 31.86
N LYS A 324 12.97 3.32 31.95
CA LYS A 324 12.08 2.72 30.96
C LYS A 324 11.32 3.79 30.20
N ILE A 325 11.16 3.60 28.89
CA ILE A 325 10.16 4.34 28.11
C ILE A 325 8.86 3.56 28.23
N ILE A 326 7.88 4.11 28.94
CA ILE A 326 6.57 3.47 29.11
C ILE A 326 5.56 4.20 28.23
N PHE A 327 4.92 3.45 27.35
CA PHE A 327 3.79 3.93 26.57
C PHE A 327 2.50 3.68 27.39
N ASP A 328 2.04 4.70 28.10
CA ASP A 328 0.83 4.67 28.93
C ASP A 328 -0.29 5.51 28.31
N VAL A 329 -1.52 5.02 28.38
CA VAL A 329 -2.75 5.72 28.00
C VAL A 329 -2.87 7.10 28.68
N SER A 330 -2.40 7.27 29.93
CA SER A 330 -2.41 8.57 30.62
C SER A 330 -1.51 9.63 29.98
N ASN A 331 -0.47 9.21 29.24
CA ASN A 331 0.45 10.06 28.47
C ASN A 331 0.21 9.90 26.96
N GLY A 332 -1.01 9.54 26.59
CA GLY A 332 -1.47 9.29 25.24
C GLY A 332 -1.29 7.83 24.83
N SER A 333 -2.30 7.29 24.15
CA SER A 333 -2.29 5.97 23.49
C SER A 333 -0.99 5.66 22.73
N PHE A 334 -0.74 4.38 22.44
CA PHE A 334 0.34 3.91 21.56
C PHE A 334 -0.18 2.81 20.63
N CYS A 335 0.28 2.73 19.39
CA CYS A 335 -0.03 1.60 18.50
C CYS A 335 1.07 1.34 17.49
N LEU A 336 2.03 0.49 17.84
CA LEU A 336 3.01 -0.08 16.91
C LEU A 336 2.32 -1.10 16.00
N ALA A 337 2.25 -0.74 14.73
CA ALA A 337 1.96 -1.69 13.66
C ALA A 337 3.19 -1.93 12.80
N PHE A 338 3.45 -3.21 12.53
CA PHE A 338 4.33 -3.63 11.46
C PHE A 338 3.56 -3.51 10.14
N SER A 339 4.22 -3.05 9.09
CA SER A 339 3.61 -2.94 7.76
C SER A 339 4.53 -3.51 6.68
N PHE A 340 3.92 -3.99 5.61
CA PHE A 340 4.63 -4.60 4.50
C PHE A 340 4.09 -4.09 3.15
N GLY A 341 4.92 -3.29 2.46
CA GLY A 341 4.61 -2.62 1.19
C GLY A 341 5.44 -1.33 1.03
N ILE A 342 5.40 -0.72 -0.14
CA ILE A 342 6.20 0.50 -0.43
C ILE A 342 5.65 1.73 0.31
N THR A 343 4.35 1.97 0.20
CA THR A 343 3.71 3.13 0.81
C THR A 343 2.77 2.68 1.91
N ARG A 344 2.47 3.57 2.85
CA ARG A 344 1.46 3.31 3.89
C ARG A 344 0.10 2.90 3.29
N MET A 345 -0.29 3.49 2.15
CA MET A 345 -1.59 3.24 1.52
C MET A 345 -1.65 1.86 0.84
N ASP A 346 -0.52 1.39 0.32
CA ASP A 346 -0.44 0.12 -0.43
C ASP A 346 -0.06 -1.09 0.45
N SER A 347 0.28 -0.83 1.71
CA SER A 347 0.79 -1.85 2.63
C SER A 347 -0.31 -2.65 3.31
N ILE A 348 0.03 -3.89 3.68
CA ILE A 348 -0.69 -4.66 4.69
C ILE A 348 -0.09 -4.35 6.08
N PHE A 349 -0.87 -4.57 7.13
CA PHE A 349 -0.51 -4.19 8.49
C PHE A 349 -0.74 -5.33 9.47
N TYR A 350 0.08 -5.36 10.51
CA TYR A 350 -0.06 -6.19 11.68
C TYR A 350 0.13 -5.33 12.93
N GLY A 351 -0.98 -5.03 13.62
CA GLY A 351 -0.97 -4.27 14.88
C GLY A 351 -0.48 -5.13 16.03
N ALA A 352 0.82 -5.06 16.34
CA ALA A 352 1.46 -5.95 17.29
C ALA A 352 1.41 -5.43 18.74
N TYR A 353 1.57 -4.12 18.95
CA TYR A 353 1.66 -3.52 20.29
C TYR A 353 0.88 -2.20 20.39
N GLY A 354 0.01 -2.00 21.38
CA GLY A 354 -0.67 -0.71 21.56
C GLY A 354 -2.04 -0.62 22.26
N ALA A 355 -2.22 0.35 23.15
CA ALA A 355 -3.53 0.71 23.69
C ALA A 355 -4.08 1.98 23.01
N ASN A 356 -5.38 1.97 22.69
CA ASN A 356 -6.07 3.10 22.08
C ASN A 356 -6.90 3.93 23.09
N ASN A 357 -7.34 5.13 22.69
CA ASN A 357 -8.06 6.06 23.58
C ASN A 357 -9.44 5.51 24.02
N GLY A 358 -10.01 4.56 23.29
CA GLY A 358 -11.26 3.88 23.66
C GLY A 358 -11.14 3.01 24.92
N GLN A 359 -9.92 2.81 25.45
CA GLN A 359 -9.63 2.02 26.65
C GLN A 359 -9.12 2.85 27.84
N ALA A 360 -9.27 4.17 27.80
CA ALA A 360 -8.82 5.07 28.86
C ALA A 360 -9.38 4.74 30.27
N SER A 361 -10.47 3.99 30.37
CA SER A 361 -11.06 3.61 31.66
C SER A 361 -10.40 2.42 32.36
N ASN A 362 -9.64 1.57 31.65
CA ASN A 362 -9.25 0.26 32.20
C ASN A 362 -7.73 -0.04 32.17
N HIS A 363 -6.86 0.84 31.67
CA HIS A 363 -5.38 0.67 31.67
C HIS A 363 -4.88 -0.71 31.17
N LEU A 364 -5.60 -1.36 30.25
CA LEU A 364 -5.49 -2.82 30.10
C LEU A 364 -4.25 -3.30 29.35
N TRP A 365 -3.44 -2.43 28.74
CA TRP A 365 -2.26 -2.88 28.02
C TRP A 365 -1.20 -1.79 27.84
N ASN A 366 0.03 -2.09 28.27
CA ASN A 366 1.20 -1.28 27.99
C ASN A 366 2.27 -2.12 27.28
N ALA A 367 3.05 -1.46 26.43
CA ALA A 367 4.35 -1.94 25.96
C ALA A 367 5.40 -0.94 26.44
N GLY A 368 6.60 -1.42 26.72
CA GLY A 368 7.69 -0.57 27.18
C GLY A 368 9.00 -0.87 26.48
N LEU A 369 9.91 0.09 26.55
CA LEU A 369 11.28 -0.06 26.06
C LEU A 369 12.23 0.03 27.26
N LEU A 370 13.10 -0.96 27.39
CA LEU A 370 14.15 -1.02 28.40
C LEU A 370 15.45 -0.49 27.78
N ILE A 371 15.88 0.68 28.26
CA ILE A 371 17.20 1.22 27.96
C ILE A 371 18.15 0.57 28.97
N ASP A 372 18.46 -0.71 28.75
CA ASP A 372 19.44 -1.44 29.55
C ASP A 372 20.83 -0.82 29.34
N GLN A 373 21.55 -0.55 30.44
CA GLN A 373 22.95 -0.08 30.44
C GLN A 373 23.94 -1.22 30.28
#